data_AF-A0A2V8IFB7-F1
#
_entry.id   AF-A0A2V8IFB7-F1
#
_cell.length_a   1.000
_cell.length_b   1.000
_cell.length_c   1.000
_cell.angle_alpha   90.00
_cell.angle_beta   90.00
_cell.angle_gamma   90.00
#
_symmetry.space_group_name_H-M   'P 1'
#
loop_
_entity.id
_entity.type
_entity.pdbx_description
1 polymer ?
#
loop_
_entity_poly.entity_id
_entity_poly.type
_entity_poly.pdbx_seq_one_letter_code
_entity_poly.pdbx_strand_id
1 'polypeptide(L)'
;LMPHPMTTQLDASAGAVLQLTLENMGIRFHLGKSITTAIGNGKIDAVKFSDGSMEPCDMLVVSAGIRPNVEIAKHAGLTVERAIVVGDDLACVNDPFIHAIGECAQHRGQTYGLVAPGSEQAKVLADRFSGANSQAVYSGSNTSTTLKVMGVDLVVMGDKEPTNDSDEVLTYADRRHGLYKKIILREGRVAGAILLGDCTSAPRLLRTFHKNQRVQGSPAELLFPPRKTSASWEEPSPAAPSTEASPYRARASRRPTPEEETSLKEVIAIIRPERWLKTKLKTEGLGITAFAHHRVVGRGRQRGLQFLARRGAASGTGFRFLPKRMVSWIVPEDQVDTLVHAIIETNRTGQIGDGKIFVLPLDGVTQIPADEPDVGTFETFETAEEIRG
;
A
#
# COMPACT_ATOMS: atom_id res chain seq x y z
N LEU A 1 -13.11 18.46 19.98
CA LEU A 1 -11.86 18.50 19.18
C LEU A 1 -11.40 17.06 18.93
N MET A 2 -10.69 16.81 17.84
CA MET A 2 -10.41 15.44 17.39
C MET A 2 -9.27 14.79 18.21
N PRO A 3 -9.46 13.57 18.75
CA PRO A 3 -8.49 12.92 19.64
C PRO A 3 -7.36 12.16 18.94
N HIS A 4 -7.43 11.96 17.62
CA HIS A 4 -6.39 11.31 16.80
C HIS A 4 -6.53 11.76 15.34
N PRO A 5 -5.53 11.55 14.45
CA PRO A 5 -5.69 11.82 13.02
C PRO A 5 -6.74 10.92 12.36
N MET A 6 -7.37 11.43 11.28
CA MET A 6 -8.34 10.71 10.46
C MET A 6 -9.50 10.09 11.25
N THR A 7 -10.09 10.82 12.20
CA THR A 7 -11.16 10.33 13.08
C THR A 7 -12.39 9.82 12.37
N THR A 8 -12.67 10.27 11.15
CA THR A 8 -13.80 9.76 10.37
C THR A 8 -13.53 8.38 9.80
N GLN A 9 -12.27 8.06 9.49
CA GLN A 9 -11.87 6.83 8.81
C GLN A 9 -11.26 5.79 9.75
N LEU A 10 -10.56 6.22 10.79
CA LEU A 10 -9.82 5.34 11.70
C LEU A 10 -10.52 5.21 13.04
N ASP A 11 -10.31 4.05 13.68
CA ASP A 11 -10.51 3.93 15.12
C ASP A 11 -9.32 4.52 15.90
N ALA A 12 -9.48 4.61 17.22
CA ALA A 12 -8.47 5.23 18.08
C ALA A 12 -7.13 4.48 18.06
N SER A 13 -7.14 3.16 17.91
CA SER A 13 -5.91 2.35 17.92
C SER A 13 -5.13 2.51 16.63
N ALA A 14 -5.80 2.47 15.48
CA ALA A 14 -5.20 2.78 14.18
C ALA A 14 -4.70 4.23 14.12
N GLY A 15 -5.49 5.17 14.65
CA GLY A 15 -5.12 6.58 14.76
C GLY A 15 -3.84 6.79 15.56
N ALA A 16 -3.67 6.08 16.68
CA ALA A 16 -2.45 6.13 17.49
C ALA A 16 -1.22 5.56 16.76
N VAL A 17 -1.38 4.44 16.03
CA VAL A 17 -0.29 3.88 15.21
C VAL A 17 0.10 4.84 14.09
N LEU A 18 -0.88 5.43 13.41
CA LEU A 18 -0.63 6.41 12.35
C LEU A 18 0.08 7.65 12.90
N GLN A 19 -0.39 8.17 14.04
CA GLN A 19 0.23 9.32 14.69
C GLN A 19 1.70 9.04 15.00
N LEU A 20 2.02 7.95 15.70
CA LEU A 20 3.39 7.58 16.04
C LEU A 20 4.26 7.41 14.79
N THR A 21 3.71 6.77 13.75
CA THR A 21 4.41 6.57 12.47
C THR A 21 4.79 7.90 11.82
N LEU A 22 3.87 8.87 11.80
CA LEU A 22 4.10 10.19 11.22
C LEU A 22 4.99 11.08 12.11
N GLU A 23 4.91 10.94 13.44
CA GLU A 23 5.80 11.61 14.40
C GLU A 23 7.25 11.18 14.23
N ASN A 24 7.49 9.88 14.01
CA ASN A 24 8.82 9.35 13.67
C ASN A 24 9.38 9.90 12.34
N MET A 25 8.54 10.54 11.52
CA MET A 25 8.95 11.23 10.29
C MET A 25 9.16 12.74 10.47
N GLY A 26 9.07 13.24 11.71
CA GLY A 26 9.26 14.65 12.05
C GLY A 26 7.99 15.50 12.01
N ILE A 27 6.80 14.89 11.88
CA ILE A 27 5.53 15.61 11.95
C ILE A 27 5.14 15.79 13.42
N ARG A 28 4.89 17.03 13.85
CA ARG A 28 4.36 17.31 15.19
C ARG A 28 2.83 17.43 15.13
N PHE A 29 2.12 16.66 15.95
CA PHE A 29 0.67 16.75 16.07
C PHE A 29 0.26 17.66 17.23
N HIS A 30 -0.61 18.63 16.93
CA HIS A 30 -1.31 19.43 17.94
C HIS A 30 -2.79 18.99 18.00
N LEU A 31 -3.02 17.78 18.52
CA LEU A 31 -4.37 17.23 18.70
C LEU A 31 -5.13 17.99 19.79
N GLY A 32 -6.46 17.95 19.75
CA GLY A 32 -7.26 18.65 20.76
C GLY A 32 -7.10 20.18 20.72
N LYS A 33 -6.41 20.75 19.72
CA LYS A 33 -6.23 22.20 19.55
C LYS A 33 -7.01 22.70 18.34
N SER A 34 -7.41 23.97 18.40
CA SER A 34 -7.97 24.69 17.24
C SER A 34 -7.25 26.02 17.07
N ILE A 35 -6.88 26.35 15.84
CA ILE A 35 -6.33 27.67 15.51
C ILE A 35 -7.47 28.69 15.53
N THR A 36 -7.28 29.80 16.24
CA THR A 36 -8.24 30.91 16.34
C THR A 36 -7.81 32.11 15.53
N THR A 37 -6.50 32.33 15.37
CA THR A 37 -5.98 33.51 14.66
C THR A 37 -4.65 33.18 13.98
N ALA A 38 -4.50 33.60 12.72
CA ALA A 38 -3.20 33.70 12.06
C ALA A 38 -2.61 35.09 12.33
N ILE A 39 -1.39 35.13 12.84
CA ILE A 39 -0.70 36.34 13.24
C ILE A 39 0.33 36.70 12.17
N GLY A 40 0.34 37.97 11.79
CA GLY A 40 1.42 38.57 11.03
C GLY A 40 0.98 39.83 10.29
N ASN A 41 1.94 40.53 9.67
CA ASN A 41 1.72 41.80 8.97
C ASN A 41 1.99 41.64 7.46
N GLY A 42 0.96 41.28 6.70
CA GLY A 42 1.06 41.02 5.25
C GLY A 42 1.68 39.65 4.88
N LYS A 43 2.29 38.96 5.84
CA LYS A 43 2.72 37.55 5.78
C LYS A 43 2.41 36.88 7.11
N ILE A 44 2.33 35.55 7.13
CA ILE A 44 2.15 34.81 8.38
C ILE A 44 3.48 34.66 9.11
N ASP A 45 3.46 34.90 10.42
CA ASP A 45 4.60 34.70 11.31
C ASP A 45 4.30 33.65 12.41
N ALA A 46 3.02 33.52 12.81
CA ALA A 46 2.59 32.54 13.82
C ALA A 46 1.10 32.19 13.73
N VAL A 47 0.69 31.12 14.39
CA VAL A 47 -0.72 30.78 14.66
C VAL A 47 -1.00 30.80 16.15
N LYS A 48 -2.17 31.31 16.55
CA LYS A 48 -2.68 31.25 17.93
C LYS A 48 -3.73 30.16 18.06
N PHE A 49 -3.62 29.35 19.10
CA PHE A 49 -4.57 28.31 19.44
C PHE A 49 -5.66 28.83 20.39
N SER A 50 -6.75 28.07 20.52
CA SER A 50 -7.88 28.38 21.40
C SER A 50 -7.55 28.36 22.90
N ASP A 51 -6.50 27.65 23.30
CA ASP A 51 -5.95 27.66 24.65
C ASP A 51 -5.06 28.90 24.94
N GLY A 52 -4.90 29.79 23.96
CA GLY A 52 -4.08 31.00 24.06
C GLY A 52 -2.62 30.80 23.68
N SER A 53 -2.13 29.56 23.55
CA SER A 53 -0.76 29.26 23.12
C SER A 53 -0.54 29.65 21.64
N MET A 54 0.72 29.86 21.26
CA MET A 54 1.10 30.23 19.89
C MET A 54 2.21 29.32 19.36
N GLU A 55 2.21 29.07 18.05
CA GLU A 55 3.27 28.35 17.34
C GLU A 55 3.79 29.21 16.17
N PRO A 56 5.12 29.38 16.04
CA PRO A 56 5.72 30.02 14.86
C PRO A 56 5.32 29.30 13.57
N CYS A 57 5.00 30.05 12.51
CA CYS A 57 4.50 29.49 11.27
C CYS A 57 4.78 30.42 10.08
N ASP A 58 5.57 29.93 9.12
CA ASP A 58 5.88 30.68 7.90
C ASP A 58 4.90 30.39 6.74
N MET A 59 4.15 29.29 6.83
CA MET A 59 3.14 28.90 5.85
C MET A 59 2.01 28.12 6.53
N LEU A 60 0.77 28.60 6.33
CA LEU A 60 -0.44 27.93 6.80
C LEU A 60 -1.21 27.33 5.62
N VAL A 61 -1.38 26.00 5.64
CA VAL A 61 -2.28 25.28 4.73
C VAL A 61 -3.54 24.90 5.49
N VAL A 62 -4.70 25.35 5.01
CA VAL A 62 -5.99 25.08 5.66
C VAL A 62 -6.70 23.94 4.95
N SER A 63 -6.78 22.78 5.62
CA SER A 63 -7.50 21.59 5.16
C SER A 63 -8.55 21.16 6.19
N ALA A 64 -9.51 22.04 6.48
CA ALA A 64 -10.51 21.87 7.55
C ALA A 64 -11.81 21.17 7.10
N GLY A 65 -11.76 20.47 5.95
CA GLY A 65 -12.92 19.83 5.33
C GLY A 65 -13.57 20.66 4.22
N ILE A 66 -14.61 20.10 3.62
CA ILE A 66 -15.37 20.70 2.52
C ILE A 66 -16.80 21.01 2.96
N ARG A 67 -17.45 21.96 2.29
CA ARG A 67 -18.87 22.26 2.45
C ARG A 67 -19.59 22.10 1.12
N PRO A 68 -20.74 21.40 1.08
CA PRO A 68 -21.56 21.30 -0.13
C PRO A 68 -22.00 22.67 -0.67
N ASN A 69 -21.86 22.87 -1.98
CA ASN A 69 -22.38 24.07 -2.65
C ASN A 69 -23.88 23.90 -2.93
N VAL A 70 -24.71 24.49 -2.08
CA VAL A 70 -26.17 24.30 -2.08
C VAL A 70 -26.96 25.57 -2.40
N GLU A 71 -26.27 26.70 -2.59
CA GLU A 71 -26.93 28.02 -2.65
C GLU A 71 -27.90 28.14 -3.84
N ILE A 72 -27.58 27.56 -5.00
CA ILE A 72 -28.51 27.55 -6.14
C ILE A 72 -29.79 26.76 -5.84
N ALA A 73 -29.66 25.65 -5.12
CA ALA A 73 -30.78 24.79 -4.77
C ALA A 73 -31.70 25.46 -3.74
N LYS A 74 -31.13 26.14 -2.75
CA LYS A 74 -31.90 26.95 -1.79
C LYS A 74 -32.70 28.04 -2.48
N HIS A 75 -32.09 28.80 -3.39
CA HIS A 75 -32.79 29.85 -4.14
C HIS A 75 -33.88 29.29 -5.07
N ALA A 76 -33.69 28.06 -5.59
CA ALA A 76 -34.70 27.36 -6.36
C ALA A 76 -35.81 26.71 -5.52
N GLY A 77 -35.77 26.84 -4.19
CA GLY A 77 -36.76 26.25 -3.28
C GLY A 77 -36.63 24.74 -3.11
N LEU A 78 -35.49 24.14 -3.48
CA LEU A 78 -35.24 22.70 -3.30
C LEU A 78 -34.96 22.37 -1.83
N THR A 79 -35.32 21.15 -1.42
CA THR A 79 -35.02 20.67 -0.07
C THR A 79 -33.51 20.52 0.13
N VAL A 80 -32.97 21.26 1.09
CA VAL A 80 -31.56 21.25 1.47
C VAL A 80 -31.44 21.02 2.96
N GLU A 81 -30.63 20.04 3.35
CA GLU A 81 -30.21 19.82 4.73
C GLU A 81 -28.71 20.09 4.86
N ARG A 82 -27.89 19.03 5.00
CA ARG A 82 -26.43 19.13 4.89
C ARG A 82 -26.00 19.35 3.44
N ALA A 83 -26.70 18.73 2.49
CA ALA A 83 -26.59 18.98 1.06
C ALA A 83 -27.98 18.94 0.38
N ILE A 84 -28.05 18.96 -0.95
CA ILE A 84 -29.30 18.88 -1.71
C ILE A 84 -29.88 17.48 -1.54
N VAL A 85 -31.11 17.37 -1.00
CA VAL A 85 -31.70 16.08 -0.65
C VAL A 85 -32.26 15.40 -1.91
N VAL A 86 -31.80 14.18 -2.18
CA VAL A 86 -32.19 13.40 -3.37
C VAL A 86 -32.71 12.00 -3.03
N GLY A 87 -33.59 11.49 -3.88
CA GLY A 87 -34.08 10.11 -3.85
C GLY A 87 -33.11 9.10 -4.46
N ASP A 88 -33.52 7.82 -4.51
CA ASP A 88 -32.75 6.73 -5.12
C ASP A 88 -32.58 6.89 -6.64
N ASP A 89 -33.46 7.65 -7.29
CA ASP A 89 -33.32 8.04 -8.70
C ASP A 89 -32.46 9.30 -8.89
N LEU A 90 -31.92 9.86 -7.80
CA LEU A 90 -31.12 11.08 -7.74
C LEU A 90 -31.89 12.37 -8.08
N ALA A 91 -33.22 12.30 -8.20
CA ALA A 91 -34.07 13.46 -8.33
C ALA A 91 -34.19 14.19 -6.98
N CYS A 92 -34.33 15.51 -7.02
CA CYS A 92 -34.59 16.32 -5.84
C CYS A 92 -35.97 15.95 -5.28
N VAL A 93 -36.06 15.75 -3.98
CA VAL A 93 -37.28 15.20 -3.34
C VAL A 93 -38.55 16.03 -3.56
N ASN A 94 -38.41 17.31 -3.87
CA ASN A 94 -39.52 18.23 -4.14
C ASN A 94 -39.57 18.74 -5.59
N ASP A 95 -38.71 18.25 -6.48
CA ASP A 95 -38.79 18.50 -7.93
C ASP A 95 -38.19 17.32 -8.72
N PRO A 96 -39.03 16.49 -9.38
CA PRO A 96 -38.57 15.32 -10.12
C PRO A 96 -37.80 15.65 -11.42
N PHE A 97 -37.82 16.89 -11.88
CA PHE A 97 -37.10 17.30 -13.10
C PHE A 97 -35.68 17.77 -12.80
N ILE A 98 -35.37 18.09 -11.53
CA ILE A 98 -34.05 18.55 -11.11
C ILE A 98 -33.34 17.41 -10.38
N HIS A 99 -32.09 17.14 -10.76
CA HIS A 99 -31.28 16.08 -10.17
C HIS A 99 -29.99 16.66 -9.58
N ALA A 100 -29.47 16.05 -8.53
CA ALA A 100 -28.18 16.41 -7.94
C ALA A 100 -27.30 15.18 -7.75
N ILE A 101 -26.01 15.31 -8.07
CA ILE A 101 -25.00 14.26 -7.93
C ILE A 101 -23.68 14.85 -7.38
N GLY A 102 -22.80 13.98 -6.92
CA GLY A 102 -21.51 14.34 -6.35
C GLY A 102 -21.61 14.87 -4.93
N GLU A 103 -20.70 15.76 -4.56
CA GLU A 103 -20.55 16.25 -3.17
C GLU A 103 -21.68 17.19 -2.72
N CYS A 104 -22.45 17.75 -3.67
CA CYS A 104 -23.61 18.57 -3.36
C CYS A 104 -24.90 17.76 -3.13
N ALA A 105 -24.87 16.44 -3.36
CA ALA A 105 -26.02 15.56 -3.16
C ALA A 105 -25.99 14.87 -1.80
N GLN A 106 -27.13 14.85 -1.13
CA GLN A 106 -27.39 14.11 0.09
C GLN A 106 -28.39 12.99 -0.23
N HIS A 107 -27.90 11.77 -0.28
CA HIS A 107 -28.70 10.57 -0.55
C HIS A 107 -28.86 9.77 0.73
N ARG A 108 -30.10 9.47 1.15
CA ARG A 108 -30.41 8.73 2.40
C ARG A 108 -29.68 9.29 3.63
N GLY A 109 -29.61 10.61 3.74
CA GLY A 109 -28.94 11.30 4.85
C GLY A 109 -27.41 11.34 4.77
N GLN A 110 -26.80 10.81 3.70
CA GLN A 110 -25.35 10.68 3.57
C GLN A 110 -24.76 11.62 2.51
N THR A 111 -23.58 12.16 2.82
CA THR A 111 -22.71 12.89 1.89
C THR A 111 -21.33 12.22 1.91
N TYR A 112 -20.82 11.80 0.76
CA TYR A 112 -19.65 10.91 0.72
C TYR A 112 -18.29 11.62 0.67
N GLY A 113 -18.17 12.75 -0.02
CA GLY A 113 -16.87 13.46 -0.17
C GLY A 113 -15.78 12.64 -0.88
N LEU A 114 -16.18 11.78 -1.81
CA LEU A 114 -15.30 10.86 -2.54
C LEU A 114 -15.67 10.84 -4.02
N VAL A 115 -14.69 10.54 -4.89
CA VAL A 115 -14.87 10.52 -6.34
C VAL A 115 -15.71 9.33 -6.83
N ALA A 116 -15.54 8.15 -6.22
CA ALA A 116 -16.24 6.95 -6.65
C ALA A 116 -17.77 7.07 -6.53
N PRO A 117 -18.35 7.54 -5.41
CA PRO A 117 -19.78 7.81 -5.29
C PRO A 117 -20.32 8.76 -6.36
N GLY A 118 -19.61 9.85 -6.65
CA GLY A 118 -20.02 10.78 -7.72
C GLY A 118 -20.04 10.12 -9.11
N SER A 119 -19.11 9.21 -9.37
CA SER A 119 -19.06 8.44 -10.62
C SER A 119 -20.20 7.41 -10.71
N GLU A 120 -20.52 6.75 -9.61
CA GLU A 120 -21.65 5.82 -9.52
C GLU A 120 -23.00 6.54 -9.72
N GLN A 121 -23.17 7.70 -9.08
CA GLN A 121 -24.35 8.55 -9.26
C GLN A 121 -24.50 9.04 -10.71
N ALA A 122 -23.39 9.50 -11.32
CA ALA A 122 -23.39 9.92 -12.71
C ALA A 122 -23.79 8.77 -13.66
N LYS A 123 -23.33 7.54 -13.39
CA LYS A 123 -23.72 6.37 -14.17
C LYS A 123 -25.21 6.09 -14.07
N VAL A 124 -25.81 6.17 -12.88
CA VAL A 124 -27.25 5.98 -12.69
C VAL A 124 -28.04 6.97 -13.53
N LEU A 125 -27.70 8.27 -13.49
CA LEU A 125 -28.38 9.28 -14.33
C LEU A 125 -28.14 9.05 -15.82
N ALA A 126 -26.92 8.69 -16.23
CA ALA A 126 -26.62 8.39 -17.63
C ALA A 126 -27.47 7.22 -18.15
N ASP A 127 -27.61 6.15 -17.37
CA ASP A 127 -28.44 4.99 -17.70
C ASP A 127 -29.93 5.37 -17.81
N ARG A 128 -30.43 6.22 -16.90
CA ARG A 128 -31.82 6.71 -16.92
C ARG A 128 -32.11 7.62 -18.11
N PHE A 129 -31.27 8.64 -18.33
CA PHE A 129 -31.49 9.64 -19.37
C PHE A 129 -31.23 9.13 -20.79
N SER A 130 -30.31 8.18 -20.95
CA SER A 130 -30.08 7.53 -22.25
C SER A 130 -31.15 6.49 -22.60
N GLY A 131 -31.96 6.07 -21.61
CA GLY A 131 -32.91 4.97 -21.75
C GLY A 131 -32.27 3.58 -21.72
N ALA A 132 -30.95 3.47 -21.53
CA ALA A 132 -30.26 2.18 -21.40
C ALA A 132 -30.79 1.35 -20.21
N ASN A 133 -31.13 2.03 -19.10
CA ASN A 133 -31.88 1.46 -17.99
C ASN A 133 -32.68 2.56 -17.28
N SER A 134 -33.94 2.74 -17.69
CA SER A 134 -34.85 3.75 -17.12
C SER A 134 -35.20 3.52 -15.64
N GLN A 135 -34.95 2.31 -15.11
CA GLN A 135 -35.19 1.93 -13.72
C GLN A 135 -33.90 1.89 -12.89
N ALA A 136 -32.77 2.40 -13.40
CA ALA A 136 -31.53 2.45 -12.62
C ALA A 136 -31.72 3.29 -11.36
N VAL A 137 -31.21 2.79 -10.23
CA VAL A 137 -31.28 3.44 -8.92
C VAL A 137 -29.90 3.45 -8.26
N TYR A 138 -29.63 4.50 -7.50
CA TYR A 138 -28.48 4.63 -6.64
C TYR A 138 -28.84 4.12 -5.24
N SER A 139 -28.19 3.04 -4.80
CA SER A 139 -28.44 2.40 -3.50
C SER A 139 -27.51 2.87 -2.38
N GLY A 140 -26.69 3.88 -2.65
CA GLY A 140 -25.57 4.28 -1.81
C GLY A 140 -24.28 3.53 -2.17
N SER A 141 -23.13 4.15 -1.87
CA SER A 141 -21.80 3.60 -2.17
C SER A 141 -21.18 2.90 -0.97
N ASN A 142 -20.51 1.78 -1.23
CA ASN A 142 -19.59 1.15 -0.29
C ASN A 142 -18.25 1.90 -0.32
N THR A 143 -18.01 2.76 0.68
CA THR A 143 -16.82 3.59 0.70
C THR A 143 -15.58 2.79 1.06
N SER A 144 -14.55 2.92 0.24
CA SER A 144 -13.18 2.58 0.60
C SER A 144 -12.26 3.75 0.29
N THR A 145 -11.26 3.96 1.13
CA THR A 145 -10.23 4.99 0.95
C THR A 145 -8.87 4.33 1.05
N THR A 146 -8.05 4.53 0.03
CA THR A 146 -6.63 4.14 0.05
C THR A 146 -5.80 5.41 0.09
N LEU A 147 -4.94 5.53 1.10
CA LEU A 147 -4.00 6.62 1.25
C LEU A 147 -2.57 6.05 1.18
N LYS A 148 -1.76 6.66 0.32
CA LYS A 148 -0.33 6.37 0.21
C LYS A 148 0.43 7.66 0.35
N VAL A 149 0.78 8.02 1.59
CA VAL A 149 1.40 9.30 1.89
C VAL A 149 2.57 9.06 2.82
N MET A 150 3.71 9.72 2.55
CA MET A 150 4.90 9.66 3.39
C MET A 150 5.38 8.22 3.66
N GLY A 151 5.28 7.32 2.67
CA GLY A 151 5.68 5.91 2.86
C GLY A 151 4.76 5.09 3.77
N VAL A 152 3.64 5.67 4.23
CA VAL A 152 2.59 4.98 4.96
C VAL A 152 1.55 4.49 3.97
N ASP A 153 1.40 3.17 3.89
CA ASP A 153 0.28 2.52 3.21
C ASP A 153 -0.90 2.40 4.18
N LEU A 154 -2.05 2.99 3.82
CA LEU A 154 -3.29 2.90 4.57
C LEU A 154 -4.44 2.53 3.64
N VAL A 155 -5.25 1.55 4.04
CA VAL A 155 -6.50 1.17 3.38
C VAL A 155 -7.59 1.07 4.43
N VAL A 156 -8.69 1.79 4.21
CA VAL A 156 -9.90 1.75 5.04
C VAL A 156 -11.07 1.39 4.15
N MET A 157 -11.95 0.52 4.63
CA MET A 157 -13.21 0.19 3.95
C MET A 157 -14.31 -0.07 4.97
N GLY A 158 -15.53 0.35 4.64
CA GLY A 158 -16.71 0.08 5.46
C GLY A 158 -16.63 0.66 6.88
N ASP A 159 -17.24 -0.05 7.83
CA ASP A 159 -17.36 0.38 9.22
C ASP A 159 -16.00 0.31 9.94
N LYS A 160 -15.66 1.37 10.69
CA LYS A 160 -14.46 1.39 11.52
C LYS A 160 -14.67 0.79 12.91
N GLU A 161 -15.91 0.69 13.38
CA GLU A 161 -16.28 0.11 14.66
C GLU A 161 -17.44 -0.88 14.46
N PRO A 162 -17.55 -1.94 15.28
CA PRO A 162 -18.70 -2.82 15.22
C PRO A 162 -19.96 -2.02 15.58
N THR A 163 -21.05 -2.28 14.86
CA THR A 163 -22.35 -1.63 15.14
C THR A 163 -23.34 -2.59 15.76
N ASN A 164 -23.04 -3.88 15.74
CA ASN A 164 -23.89 -4.95 16.29
C ASN A 164 -23.07 -5.82 17.24
N ASP A 165 -23.70 -6.34 18.30
CA ASP A 165 -23.06 -7.24 19.25
C ASP A 165 -22.63 -8.59 18.64
N SER A 166 -23.24 -8.96 17.51
CA SER A 166 -22.90 -10.16 16.75
C SER A 166 -21.75 -9.96 15.75
N ASP A 167 -21.19 -8.75 15.65
CA ASP A 167 -20.07 -8.49 14.77
C ASP A 167 -18.79 -9.17 15.30
N GLU A 168 -18.16 -9.97 14.45
CA GLU A 168 -16.86 -10.58 14.77
C GLU A 168 -15.75 -9.59 14.42
N VAL A 169 -14.93 -9.23 15.40
CA VAL A 169 -13.83 -8.28 15.21
C VAL A 169 -12.49 -8.98 15.44
N LEU A 170 -11.62 -8.93 14.43
CA LEU A 170 -10.23 -9.36 14.56
C LEU A 170 -9.30 -8.16 14.37
N THR A 171 -8.43 -7.93 15.36
CA THR A 171 -7.48 -6.82 15.37
C THR A 171 -6.07 -7.33 15.65
N TYR A 172 -5.10 -6.79 14.91
CA TYR A 172 -3.67 -6.95 15.12
C TYR A 172 -3.01 -5.58 15.09
N ALA A 173 -2.16 -5.31 16.07
CA ALA A 173 -1.45 -4.04 16.17
C ALA A 173 0.00 -4.29 16.58
N ASP A 174 0.93 -3.79 15.78
CA ASP A 174 2.35 -3.69 16.11
C ASP A 174 2.76 -2.23 16.00
N ARG A 175 2.66 -1.52 17.12
CA ARG A 175 2.95 -0.08 17.19
C ARG A 175 4.42 0.21 16.88
N ARG A 176 5.34 -0.69 17.24
CA ARG A 176 6.78 -0.51 17.05
C ARG A 176 7.13 -0.50 15.57
N HIS A 177 6.48 -1.36 14.78
CA HIS A 177 6.71 -1.46 13.34
C HIS A 177 5.69 -0.67 12.50
N GLY A 178 4.80 0.12 13.14
CA GLY A 178 3.80 0.93 12.44
C GLY A 178 2.71 0.11 11.74
N LEU A 179 2.44 -1.11 12.21
CA LEU A 179 1.46 -2.01 11.59
C LEU A 179 0.15 -2.01 12.38
N TYR A 180 -0.96 -1.90 11.67
CA TYR A 180 -2.29 -2.11 12.23
C TYR A 180 -3.19 -2.80 11.21
N LYS A 181 -3.89 -3.86 11.62
CA LYS A 181 -4.85 -4.57 10.80
C LYS A 181 -6.10 -4.86 11.62
N LYS A 182 -7.25 -4.44 11.12
CA LYS A 182 -8.56 -4.75 11.68
C LYS A 182 -9.48 -5.22 10.59
N ILE A 183 -10.33 -6.19 10.91
CA ILE A 183 -11.47 -6.60 10.10
C ILE A 183 -12.68 -6.78 11.01
N ILE A 184 -13.84 -6.37 10.51
CA ILE A 184 -15.14 -6.54 11.13
C ILE A 184 -15.96 -7.41 10.19
N LEU A 185 -16.47 -8.53 10.69
CA LEU A 185 -17.35 -9.41 9.95
C LEU A 185 -18.76 -9.35 10.54
N ARG A 186 -19.75 -9.14 9.67
CA ARG A 186 -21.17 -9.17 10.00
C ARG A 186 -21.84 -10.29 9.22
N GLU A 187 -22.39 -11.27 9.93
CA GLU A 187 -23.00 -12.47 9.34
C GLU A 187 -22.07 -13.22 8.36
N GLY A 188 -20.77 -13.21 8.67
CA GLY A 188 -19.71 -13.79 7.85
C GLY A 188 -19.32 -12.97 6.62
N ARG A 189 -19.73 -11.70 6.49
CA ARG A 189 -19.33 -10.80 5.40
C ARG A 189 -18.48 -9.65 5.92
N VAL A 190 -17.58 -9.11 5.11
CA VAL A 190 -16.75 -7.96 5.52
C VAL A 190 -17.64 -6.73 5.67
N ALA A 191 -17.85 -6.28 6.91
CA ALA A 191 -18.55 -5.03 7.22
C ALA A 191 -17.59 -3.84 7.22
N GLY A 192 -16.33 -4.07 7.59
CA GLY A 192 -15.28 -3.06 7.47
C GLY A 192 -13.88 -3.62 7.72
N ALA A 193 -12.86 -2.86 7.33
CA ALA A 193 -11.48 -3.19 7.56
C ALA A 193 -10.58 -1.95 7.56
N ILE A 194 -9.52 -1.99 8.37
CA ILE A 194 -8.46 -0.98 8.44
C ILE A 194 -7.13 -1.71 8.31
N LEU A 195 -6.32 -1.33 7.33
CA LEU A 195 -4.95 -1.83 7.15
C LEU A 195 -3.99 -0.63 7.12
N LEU A 196 -2.96 -0.66 7.94
CA LEU A 196 -1.94 0.37 8.07
C LEU A 196 -0.56 -0.28 8.09
N GLY A 197 0.38 0.31 7.34
CA GLY A 197 1.76 -0.16 7.20
C GLY A 197 1.88 -1.35 6.25
N ASP A 198 1.18 -2.45 6.53
CA ASP A 198 1.09 -3.61 5.64
C ASP A 198 -0.31 -3.75 5.02
N CYS A 199 -0.42 -3.33 3.76
CA CYS A 199 -1.64 -3.42 2.97
C CYS A 199 -1.62 -4.57 1.94
N THR A 200 -0.79 -5.60 2.13
CA THR A 200 -0.70 -6.74 1.20
C THR A 200 -2.02 -7.47 0.98
N SER A 201 -2.85 -7.60 2.03
CA SER A 201 -4.18 -8.22 1.98
C SER A 201 -5.28 -7.30 1.41
N ALA A 202 -4.99 -6.01 1.19
CA ALA A 202 -5.98 -5.03 0.78
C ALA A 202 -6.75 -5.40 -0.51
N PRO A 203 -6.11 -5.88 -1.60
CA PRO A 203 -6.85 -6.21 -2.82
C PRO A 203 -7.86 -7.35 -2.63
N ARG A 204 -7.54 -8.34 -1.79
CA ARG A 204 -8.45 -9.44 -1.46
C ARG A 204 -9.62 -8.93 -0.64
N LEU A 205 -9.35 -8.13 0.40
CA LEU A 205 -10.39 -7.54 1.25
C LEU A 205 -11.32 -6.62 0.48
N LEU A 206 -10.79 -5.70 -0.33
CA LEU A 206 -11.60 -4.80 -1.16
C LEU A 206 -12.50 -5.57 -2.12
N ARG A 207 -11.99 -6.65 -2.73
CA ARG A 207 -12.80 -7.52 -3.60
C ARG A 207 -13.93 -8.20 -2.83
N THR A 208 -13.64 -8.78 -1.66
CA THR A 208 -14.65 -9.44 -0.84
C THR A 208 -15.71 -8.46 -0.35
N PHE A 209 -15.29 -7.26 0.08
CA PHE A 209 -16.13 -6.16 0.53
C PHE A 209 -17.06 -5.67 -0.58
N HIS A 210 -16.51 -5.30 -1.76
CA HIS A 210 -17.32 -4.79 -2.88
C HIS A 210 -18.29 -5.85 -3.44
N LYS A 211 -17.94 -7.14 -3.39
CA LYS A 211 -18.83 -8.22 -3.85
C LYS A 211 -19.84 -8.68 -2.78
N ASN A 212 -19.78 -8.11 -1.58
CA ASN A 212 -20.59 -8.51 -0.43
C ASN A 212 -20.59 -10.04 -0.21
N GLN A 213 -19.43 -10.66 -0.39
CA GLN A 213 -19.27 -12.12 -0.33
C GLN A 213 -19.09 -12.59 1.10
N ARG A 214 -19.69 -13.74 1.43
CA ARG A 214 -19.35 -14.44 2.67
C ARG A 214 -17.89 -14.88 2.62
N VAL A 215 -17.18 -14.55 3.69
CA VAL A 215 -15.80 -14.96 3.92
C VAL A 215 -15.76 -16.48 4.05
N GLN A 216 -14.89 -17.10 3.27
CA GLN A 216 -14.59 -18.52 3.32
C GLN A 216 -13.27 -18.68 4.08
N GLY A 217 -13.25 -19.55 5.10
CA GLY A 217 -12.07 -19.76 5.95
C GLY A 217 -11.99 -18.79 7.14
N SER A 218 -10.84 -18.78 7.82
CA SER A 218 -10.67 -17.98 9.03
C SER A 218 -10.50 -16.48 8.72
N PRO A 219 -11.02 -15.57 9.57
CA PRO A 219 -10.75 -14.13 9.44
C PRO A 219 -9.26 -13.79 9.48
N ALA A 220 -8.47 -14.60 10.19
CA ALA A 220 -7.03 -14.48 10.27
C ALA A 220 -6.34 -14.71 8.92
N GLU A 221 -6.75 -15.72 8.13
CA GLU A 221 -6.23 -15.94 6.76
C GLU A 221 -6.57 -14.81 5.79
N LEU A 222 -7.63 -14.04 6.09
CA LEU A 222 -7.98 -12.87 5.30
C LEU A 222 -7.02 -11.70 5.56
N LEU A 223 -6.64 -11.48 6.83
CA LEU A 223 -5.69 -10.44 7.23
C LEU A 223 -4.23 -10.82 6.99
N PHE A 224 -3.91 -12.10 7.19
CA PHE A 224 -2.60 -12.72 7.06
C PHE A 224 -2.74 -13.89 6.09
N PRO A 225 -2.75 -13.62 4.77
CA PRO A 225 -2.77 -14.71 3.81
C PRO A 225 -1.60 -15.65 4.12
N PRO A 226 -1.83 -16.96 4.23
CA PRO A 226 -0.76 -17.90 4.48
C PRO A 226 0.30 -17.67 3.40
N ARG A 227 1.56 -17.53 3.83
CA ARG A 227 2.66 -17.73 2.89
C ARG A 227 2.38 -19.11 2.28
N LYS A 228 2.34 -19.20 0.95
CA LYS A 228 2.31 -20.51 0.30
C LYS A 228 3.54 -21.26 0.80
N THR A 229 3.36 -22.10 1.81
CA THR A 229 4.23 -23.23 2.06
C THR A 229 4.14 -24.05 0.78
N SER A 230 5.29 -24.35 0.18
CA SER A 230 5.37 -25.46 -0.77
C SER A 230 4.68 -26.66 -0.10
N ALA A 231 3.66 -27.19 -0.78
CA ALA A 231 2.77 -28.29 -0.39
C ALA A 231 3.08 -29.02 0.93
N SER A 232 2.11 -29.00 1.85
CA SER A 232 2.01 -29.93 2.97
C SER A 232 1.94 -31.38 2.46
N TRP A 233 2.86 -32.22 2.92
CA TRP A 233 2.86 -33.66 2.73
C TRP A 233 1.75 -34.30 3.59
N GLU A 234 0.86 -35.09 2.99
CA GLU A 234 -0.01 -36.02 3.71
C GLU A 234 0.76 -37.33 3.97
N GLU A 235 0.73 -37.82 5.21
CA GLU A 235 1.35 -39.08 5.63
C GLU A 235 0.61 -40.30 5.04
N PRO A 236 1.28 -41.20 4.29
CA PRO A 236 0.72 -42.50 3.96
C PRO A 236 1.01 -43.50 5.10
N SER A 237 -0.03 -44.21 5.53
CA SER A 237 -0.04 -45.34 6.46
C SER A 237 1.01 -46.43 6.11
N PRO A 238 1.63 -47.12 7.10
CA PRO A 238 2.78 -47.99 6.86
C PRO A 238 2.36 -49.36 6.32
N ALA A 239 2.53 -49.55 5.01
CA ALA A 239 2.64 -50.88 4.41
C ALA A 239 4.11 -51.15 4.04
N ALA A 240 4.62 -52.29 4.48
CA ALA A 240 6.01 -52.74 4.33
C ALA A 240 6.43 -52.91 2.84
N PRO A 241 7.76 -52.90 2.55
CA PRO A 241 8.29 -52.42 1.28
C PRO A 241 8.27 -53.50 0.20
N SER A 242 7.95 -53.11 -1.03
CA SER A 242 8.39 -53.84 -2.23
C SER A 242 9.27 -52.95 -3.09
N THR A 243 10.39 -53.55 -3.45
CA THR A 243 11.57 -53.04 -4.14
C THR A 243 11.27 -52.62 -5.58
N GLU A 244 11.13 -51.31 -5.82
CA GLU A 244 11.59 -50.69 -7.07
C GLU A 244 12.11 -49.27 -6.76
N ALA A 245 13.35 -49.02 -7.17
CA ALA A 245 14.08 -47.79 -6.85
C ALA A 245 13.55 -46.59 -7.64
N SER A 246 13.19 -45.53 -6.92
CA SER A 246 12.85 -44.22 -7.49
C SER A 246 14.02 -43.61 -8.31
N PRO A 247 13.76 -43.03 -9.49
CA PRO A 247 14.78 -42.38 -10.32
C PRO A 247 15.36 -41.09 -9.71
N TYR A 248 14.88 -40.65 -8.53
CA TYR A 248 15.38 -39.47 -7.83
C TYR A 248 16.53 -39.74 -6.85
N ARG A 249 17.05 -40.97 -6.76
CA ARG A 249 18.18 -41.32 -5.89
C ARG A 249 19.56 -41.31 -6.58
N ALA A 250 19.70 -40.57 -7.68
CA ALA A 250 20.96 -40.40 -8.39
C ALA A 250 21.25 -38.93 -8.68
N ARG A 251 21.45 -38.16 -7.61
CA ARG A 251 22.40 -37.04 -7.49
C ARG A 251 22.27 -36.51 -6.06
N ALA A 252 22.81 -37.26 -5.12
CA ALA A 252 23.45 -36.61 -3.99
C ALA A 252 24.50 -35.69 -4.63
N SER A 253 24.19 -34.40 -4.72
CA SER A 253 25.23 -33.40 -4.96
C SER A 253 26.25 -33.62 -3.87
N ARG A 254 27.40 -34.13 -4.31
CA ARG A 254 28.64 -34.30 -3.56
C ARG A 254 28.72 -33.21 -2.49
N ARG A 255 28.84 -33.59 -1.21
CA ARG A 255 29.39 -32.69 -0.18
C ARG A 255 30.71 -32.19 -0.79
N PRO A 256 30.89 -30.90 -1.11
CA PRO A 256 32.18 -30.44 -1.57
C PRO A 256 33.17 -30.76 -0.46
N THR A 257 34.22 -31.50 -0.81
CA THR A 257 35.42 -31.61 0.02
C THR A 257 35.96 -30.20 0.27
N PRO A 258 36.72 -29.94 1.35
CA PRO A 258 37.20 -28.60 1.72
C PRO A 258 38.16 -27.91 0.72
N GLU A 259 38.20 -28.32 -0.54
CA GLU A 259 39.15 -27.89 -1.57
C GLU A 259 38.49 -27.29 -2.83
N GLU A 260 37.18 -27.03 -2.83
CA GLU A 260 36.50 -26.24 -3.87
C GLU A 260 35.78 -25.04 -3.23
N GLU A 261 36.55 -24.07 -2.73
CA GLU A 261 36.03 -22.73 -2.44
C GLU A 261 35.60 -22.08 -3.77
N THR A 262 34.35 -22.33 -4.16
CA THR A 262 33.75 -21.59 -5.26
C THR A 262 33.49 -20.17 -4.77
N SER A 263 34.33 -19.23 -5.21
CA SER A 263 34.16 -17.80 -4.90
C SER A 263 32.74 -17.37 -5.26
N LEU A 264 32.01 -16.85 -4.27
CA LEU A 264 30.64 -16.36 -4.46
C LEU A 264 30.69 -14.87 -4.78
N LYS A 265 29.77 -14.43 -5.63
CA LYS A 265 29.55 -13.00 -5.92
C LYS A 265 28.09 -12.64 -5.73
N GLU A 266 27.85 -11.45 -5.20
CA GLU A 266 26.54 -10.82 -5.22
C GLU A 266 26.37 -10.04 -6.53
N VAL A 267 25.40 -10.45 -7.34
CA VAL A 267 24.99 -9.73 -8.55
C VAL A 267 23.73 -8.95 -8.22
N ILE A 268 23.82 -7.63 -8.20
CA ILE A 268 22.68 -6.74 -7.95
C ILE A 268 22.26 -6.07 -9.26
N ALA A 269 21.02 -6.30 -9.71
CA ALA A 269 20.43 -5.58 -10.84
C ALA A 269 19.34 -4.62 -10.40
N ILE A 270 19.47 -3.35 -10.81
CA ILE A 270 18.41 -2.34 -10.70
C ILE A 270 17.79 -2.17 -12.09
N ILE A 271 16.61 -2.73 -12.31
CA ILE A 271 15.93 -2.79 -13.61
C ILE A 271 14.56 -2.09 -13.58
N ARG A 272 13.93 -1.97 -14.75
CA ARG A 272 12.56 -1.43 -14.87
C ARG A 272 11.53 -2.37 -14.21
N PRO A 273 10.54 -1.85 -13.45
CA PRO A 273 9.57 -2.70 -12.75
C PRO A 273 8.83 -3.71 -13.65
N GLU A 274 8.46 -3.30 -14.86
CA GLU A 274 7.74 -4.12 -15.84
C GLU A 274 8.59 -5.21 -16.50
N ARG A 275 9.92 -5.13 -16.40
CA ARG A 275 10.85 -6.13 -16.95
C ARG A 275 11.16 -7.27 -15.97
N TRP A 276 10.74 -7.12 -14.71
CA TRP A 276 11.05 -8.09 -13.65
C TRP A 276 10.60 -9.51 -13.99
N LEU A 277 9.33 -9.69 -14.41
CA LEU A 277 8.80 -11.02 -14.66
C LEU A 277 9.57 -11.75 -15.77
N LYS A 278 9.97 -11.03 -16.83
CA LYS A 278 10.80 -11.59 -17.91
C LYS A 278 12.19 -11.96 -17.42
N THR A 279 12.80 -11.11 -16.60
CA THR A 279 14.14 -11.34 -16.03
C THR A 279 14.12 -12.58 -15.14
N LYS A 280 13.12 -12.69 -14.25
CA LYS A 280 12.92 -13.85 -13.37
C LYS A 280 12.85 -15.15 -14.18
N LEU A 281 11.98 -15.21 -15.19
CA LEU A 281 11.80 -16.43 -15.99
C LEU A 281 13.08 -16.81 -16.75
N LYS A 282 13.83 -15.82 -17.25
CA LYS A 282 15.11 -16.06 -17.94
C LYS A 282 16.17 -16.60 -16.98
N THR A 283 16.30 -16.04 -15.77
CA THR A 283 17.28 -16.53 -14.78
C THR A 283 16.91 -17.90 -14.23
N GLU A 284 15.62 -18.17 -14.00
CA GLU A 284 15.14 -19.50 -13.62
C GLU A 284 15.44 -20.55 -14.69
N GLY A 285 15.30 -20.20 -15.98
CA GLY A 285 15.67 -21.07 -17.10
C GLY A 285 17.17 -21.39 -17.20
N LEU A 286 18.02 -20.64 -16.49
CA LEU A 286 19.46 -20.88 -16.38
C LEU A 286 19.84 -21.66 -15.11
N GLY A 287 18.86 -22.11 -14.33
CA GLY A 287 19.08 -22.78 -13.05
C GLY A 287 19.33 -21.84 -11.87
N ILE A 288 19.27 -20.52 -12.10
CA ILE A 288 19.50 -19.50 -11.07
C ILE A 288 18.14 -19.10 -10.46
N THR A 289 17.74 -19.85 -9.43
CA THR A 289 16.40 -19.75 -8.82
C THR A 289 16.37 -18.94 -7.52
N ALA A 290 17.50 -18.82 -6.83
CA ALA A 290 17.62 -18.08 -5.57
C ALA A 290 17.93 -16.59 -5.81
N PHE A 291 17.09 -15.71 -5.29
CA PHE A 291 17.29 -14.25 -5.34
C PHE A 291 16.49 -13.54 -4.24
N ALA A 292 16.93 -12.33 -3.90
CA ALA A 292 16.15 -11.36 -3.12
C ALA A 292 15.72 -10.20 -4.03
N HIS A 293 14.55 -9.61 -3.82
CA HIS A 293 14.15 -8.41 -4.57
C HIS A 293 13.45 -7.36 -3.71
N HIS A 294 13.64 -6.09 -4.04
CA HIS A 294 13.01 -4.95 -3.38
C HIS A 294 12.43 -3.97 -4.40
N ARG A 295 11.32 -3.32 -4.03
CA ARG A 295 10.85 -2.13 -4.75
C ARG A 295 11.69 -0.96 -4.28
N VAL A 296 12.35 -0.26 -5.19
CA VAL A 296 13.19 0.90 -4.86
C VAL A 296 12.78 2.08 -5.73
N VAL A 297 13.08 3.29 -5.27
CA VAL A 297 13.01 4.49 -6.10
C VAL A 297 14.44 4.95 -6.39
N GLY A 298 14.68 5.47 -7.59
CA GLY A 298 16.02 5.90 -7.95
C GLY A 298 16.01 7.06 -8.92
N ARG A 299 17.09 7.83 -8.90
CA ARG A 299 17.31 8.97 -9.79
C ARG A 299 18.52 8.68 -10.67
N GLY A 300 18.33 8.68 -11.98
CA GLY A 300 19.45 8.61 -12.94
C GLY A 300 20.09 9.98 -13.16
N ARG A 301 21.09 10.05 -14.04
CA ARG A 301 21.72 11.33 -14.45
C ARG A 301 20.72 12.37 -14.98
N GLN A 302 19.55 11.94 -15.43
CA GLN A 302 18.48 12.79 -15.99
C GLN A 302 17.57 13.47 -14.95
N ARG A 303 17.87 13.37 -13.65
CA ARG A 303 17.20 14.16 -12.60
C ARG A 303 15.67 13.96 -12.43
N GLY A 304 15.01 13.05 -13.15
CA GLY A 304 13.57 12.75 -13.02
C GLY A 304 12.83 12.88 -14.35
N LEU A 305 11.52 12.63 -14.37
CA LEU A 305 10.65 12.95 -15.52
C LEU A 305 10.16 14.39 -15.36
N GLN A 306 10.60 15.32 -16.22
CA GLN A 306 9.98 16.65 -16.32
C GLN A 306 8.87 16.60 -17.35
N PHE A 307 7.62 16.80 -16.91
CA PHE A 307 6.52 17.03 -17.85
C PHE A 307 6.59 18.47 -18.36
N LEU A 308 6.44 18.65 -19.68
CA LEU A 308 6.25 19.96 -20.28
C LEU A 308 5.03 20.62 -19.63
N ALA A 309 5.24 21.82 -19.09
CA ALA A 309 4.16 22.62 -18.52
C ALA A 309 3.08 22.84 -19.59
N ARG A 310 1.81 22.56 -19.25
CA ARG A 310 0.68 23.17 -19.96
C ARG A 310 0.86 24.69 -19.88
N ARG A 311 0.62 25.41 -20.98
CA ARG A 311 0.65 26.89 -21.02
C ARG A 311 -0.11 27.44 -19.80
N GLY A 312 0.58 28.14 -18.90
CA GLY A 312 0.01 28.78 -17.72
C GLY A 312 0.42 28.20 -16.35
N ALA A 313 1.14 27.08 -16.28
CA ALA A 313 1.66 26.55 -15.01
C ALA A 313 3.12 26.99 -14.78
N ALA A 314 3.38 27.66 -13.65
CA ALA A 314 4.74 27.95 -13.20
C ALA A 314 5.47 26.64 -12.85
N SER A 315 6.56 26.34 -13.57
CA SER A 315 7.54 25.26 -13.33
C SER A 315 6.99 23.82 -13.26
N GLY A 316 7.43 22.97 -14.20
CA GLY A 316 6.95 21.59 -14.38
C GLY A 316 7.04 20.70 -13.13
N THR A 317 5.89 20.18 -12.72
CA THR A 317 5.71 19.17 -11.66
C THR A 317 6.13 17.79 -12.17
N GLY A 318 7.44 17.55 -12.22
CA GLY A 318 8.03 16.28 -12.60
C GLY A 318 8.26 15.31 -11.43
N PHE A 319 8.25 13.99 -11.67
CA PHE A 319 8.64 13.01 -10.65
C PHE A 319 10.15 13.10 -10.37
N ARG A 320 10.53 13.45 -9.12
CA ARG A 320 11.94 13.59 -8.68
C ARG A 320 12.71 12.26 -8.66
N PHE A 321 12.01 11.15 -8.45
CA PHE A 321 12.55 9.79 -8.46
C PHE A 321 11.66 8.87 -9.29
N LEU A 322 12.25 7.92 -10.00
CA LEU A 322 11.54 6.93 -10.79
C LEU A 322 11.46 5.59 -10.04
N PRO A 323 10.31 4.90 -10.04
CA PRO A 323 10.21 3.54 -9.51
C PRO A 323 11.11 2.56 -10.27
N LYS A 324 11.79 1.67 -9.55
CA LYS A 324 12.68 0.64 -10.07
C LYS A 324 12.53 -0.67 -9.29
N ARG A 325 13.06 -1.75 -9.85
CA ARG A 325 13.19 -3.05 -9.18
C ARG A 325 14.67 -3.30 -8.89
N MET A 326 15.03 -3.49 -7.63
CA MET A 326 16.35 -3.98 -7.24
C MET A 326 16.24 -5.48 -6.97
N VAL A 327 17.13 -6.26 -7.56
CA VAL A 327 17.19 -7.72 -7.39
C VAL A 327 18.64 -8.08 -7.10
N SER A 328 18.85 -8.96 -6.14
CA SER A 328 20.16 -9.48 -5.75
C SER A 328 20.17 -11.00 -5.90
N TRP A 329 21.22 -11.52 -6.51
CA TRP A 329 21.53 -12.94 -6.62
C TRP A 329 22.88 -13.20 -5.98
N ILE A 330 23.00 -14.30 -5.24
CA ILE A 330 24.29 -14.82 -4.78
C ILE A 330 24.59 -16.04 -5.64
N VAL A 331 25.64 -15.96 -6.46
CA VAL A 331 25.99 -17.02 -7.41
C VAL A 331 27.49 -17.32 -7.35
N PRO A 332 27.90 -18.55 -7.69
CA PRO A 332 29.30 -18.87 -7.96
C PRO A 332 29.88 -18.00 -9.07
N GLU A 333 31.17 -17.71 -8.99
CA GLU A 333 31.87 -16.83 -9.93
C GLU A 333 31.72 -17.26 -11.40
N ASP A 334 31.69 -18.56 -11.68
CA ASP A 334 31.52 -19.12 -13.03
C ASP A 334 30.13 -18.85 -13.64
N GLN A 335 29.12 -18.55 -12.83
CA GLN A 335 27.76 -18.21 -13.27
C GLN A 335 27.53 -16.72 -13.44
N VAL A 336 28.46 -15.87 -13.00
CA VAL A 336 28.30 -14.40 -13.01
C VAL A 336 28.11 -13.88 -14.43
N ASP A 337 28.96 -14.27 -15.37
CA ASP A 337 28.87 -13.79 -16.75
C ASP A 337 27.57 -14.23 -17.42
N THR A 338 27.18 -15.49 -17.21
CA THR A 338 25.93 -16.05 -17.72
C THR A 338 24.71 -15.27 -17.19
N LEU A 339 24.70 -14.97 -15.89
CA LEU A 339 23.65 -14.19 -15.25
C LEU A 339 23.60 -12.74 -15.77
N VAL A 340 24.76 -12.07 -15.81
CA VAL A 340 24.88 -10.69 -16.29
C VAL A 340 24.40 -10.57 -17.74
N HIS A 341 24.83 -11.49 -18.61
CA HIS A 341 24.39 -11.53 -20.00
C HIS A 341 22.87 -11.70 -20.11
N ALA A 342 22.28 -12.62 -19.35
CA ALA A 342 20.85 -12.86 -19.36
C ALA A 342 20.03 -11.63 -18.88
N ILE A 343 20.51 -10.94 -17.84
CA ILE A 343 19.88 -9.71 -17.34
C ILE A 343 19.98 -8.62 -18.41
N ILE A 344 21.15 -8.43 -19.02
CA ILE A 344 21.36 -7.43 -20.07
C ILE A 344 20.44 -7.69 -21.26
N GLU A 345 20.45 -8.92 -21.80
CA GLU A 345 19.64 -9.31 -22.95
C GLU A 345 18.15 -9.04 -22.72
N THR A 346 17.65 -9.37 -21.52
CA THR A 346 16.24 -9.26 -21.19
C THR A 346 15.78 -7.80 -20.95
N ASN A 347 16.67 -6.96 -20.43
CA ASN A 347 16.35 -5.62 -19.96
C ASN A 347 16.79 -4.51 -20.91
N ARG A 348 17.64 -4.79 -21.90
CA ARG A 348 18.06 -3.83 -22.92
C ARG A 348 16.88 -3.53 -23.86
N THR A 349 16.36 -2.32 -23.77
CA THR A 349 15.29 -1.80 -24.63
C THR A 349 15.81 -0.78 -25.64
N GLY A 350 17.06 -0.30 -25.46
CA GLY A 350 17.63 0.79 -26.25
C GLY A 350 17.11 2.16 -25.83
N GLN A 351 16.17 2.21 -24.88
CA GLN A 351 15.69 3.45 -24.28
C GLN A 351 16.45 3.78 -23.00
N ILE A 352 16.46 5.05 -22.65
CA ILE A 352 17.12 5.52 -21.44
C ILE A 352 16.41 4.92 -20.20
N GLY A 353 17.20 4.36 -19.27
CA GLY A 353 16.69 3.81 -18.00
C GLY A 353 16.60 2.29 -17.89
N ASP A 354 17.28 1.53 -18.77
CA ASP A 354 17.25 0.05 -18.78
C ASP A 354 17.80 -0.61 -17.52
N GLY A 355 18.68 0.07 -16.79
CA GLY A 355 19.09 -0.34 -15.46
C GLY A 355 20.57 -0.19 -15.19
N LYS A 356 21.01 -0.77 -14.07
CA LYS A 356 22.41 -0.96 -13.71
C LYS A 356 22.58 -2.35 -13.12
N ILE A 357 23.73 -2.96 -13.34
CA ILE A 357 24.14 -4.21 -12.70
C ILE A 357 25.42 -3.92 -11.93
N PHE A 358 25.49 -4.42 -10.70
CA PHE A 358 26.67 -4.39 -9.85
C PHE A 358 27.07 -5.84 -9.57
N VAL A 359 28.35 -6.10 -9.57
CA VAL A 359 28.91 -7.40 -9.22
C VAL A 359 29.87 -7.13 -8.07
N LEU A 360 29.57 -7.71 -6.90
CA LEU A 360 30.34 -7.53 -5.68
C LEU A 360 30.93 -8.88 -5.25
N PRO A 361 32.19 -8.94 -4.80
CA PRO A 361 32.74 -10.13 -4.18
C PRO A 361 32.06 -10.38 -2.83
N LEU A 362 31.93 -11.65 -2.42
CA LEU A 362 31.49 -12.03 -1.08
C LEU A 362 32.62 -12.77 -0.36
N ASP A 363 33.10 -12.19 0.73
CA ASP A 363 34.24 -12.72 1.50
C ASP A 363 33.82 -13.83 2.49
N GLY A 364 32.52 -13.96 2.77
CA GLY A 364 32.00 -15.01 3.66
C GLY A 364 30.47 -15.14 3.61
N VAL A 365 29.98 -16.37 3.66
CA VAL A 365 28.54 -16.69 3.68
C VAL A 365 28.27 -17.75 4.74
N THR A 366 27.50 -17.39 5.77
CA THR A 366 27.05 -18.33 6.80
C THR A 366 25.60 -18.73 6.51
N GLN A 367 25.35 -20.03 6.37
CA GLN A 367 23.99 -20.55 6.29
C GLN A 367 23.40 -20.67 7.70
N ILE A 368 22.16 -20.22 7.88
CA ILE A 368 21.42 -20.41 9.13
C ILE A 368 20.76 -21.80 9.07
N PRO A 369 21.13 -22.77 9.94
CA PRO A 369 20.49 -24.08 9.98
C PRO A 369 19.03 -23.99 10.44
N ALA A 370 18.20 -24.93 10.02
CA ALA A 370 16.82 -25.03 10.48
C ALA A 370 16.70 -25.62 11.89
N ASP A 371 17.71 -26.38 12.35
CA ASP A 371 17.74 -27.05 13.65
C ASP A 371 19.07 -26.77 14.37
N GLU A 372 18.98 -26.27 15.60
CA GLU A 372 20.00 -25.86 16.59
C GLU A 372 20.79 -24.53 16.40
N PRO A 373 20.99 -23.74 17.48
CA PRO A 373 21.80 -22.53 17.47
C PRO A 373 23.26 -22.88 17.79
N ASP A 374 24.07 -23.15 16.77
CA ASP A 374 25.51 -23.15 16.97
C ASP A 374 26.02 -21.71 16.88
N VAL A 375 26.28 -21.12 18.05
CA VAL A 375 26.87 -19.78 18.17
C VAL A 375 28.36 -19.91 17.89
N GLY A 376 28.71 -20.02 16.61
CA GLY A 376 30.09 -19.84 16.15
C GLY A 376 30.54 -18.42 16.45
N THR A 377 31.56 -18.30 17.30
CA THR A 377 32.32 -17.08 17.57
C THR A 377 32.77 -16.43 16.26
N PHE A 378 32.27 -15.23 15.97
CA PHE A 378 32.91 -14.34 15.01
C PHE A 378 34.18 -13.78 15.65
N GLU A 379 35.33 -13.91 14.98
CA GLU A 379 36.46 -13.03 15.26
C GLU A 379 35.99 -11.59 15.03
N THR A 380 36.02 -10.79 16.09
CA THR A 380 35.82 -9.35 16.03
C THR A 380 36.82 -8.77 15.04
N PHE A 381 36.33 -8.26 13.92
CA PHE A 381 37.13 -7.39 13.06
C PHE A 381 37.60 -6.19 13.88
N GLU A 382 38.90 -5.92 13.73
CA GLU A 382 39.66 -4.94 14.48
C GLU A 382 38.99 -3.56 14.50
N THR A 383 39.11 -2.91 15.66
CA THR A 383 38.57 -1.60 15.98
C THR A 383 38.98 -0.50 15.00
N ALA A 384 38.06 0.43 14.79
CA ALA A 384 38.13 1.58 13.90
C ALA A 384 39.18 2.67 14.30
N GLU A 385 40.45 2.31 14.47
CA GLU A 385 41.55 3.26 14.72
C GLU A 385 42.48 3.50 13.52
N GLU A 386 42.42 2.74 12.42
CA GLU A 386 43.35 2.94 11.28
C GLU A 386 42.76 3.68 10.06
N ILE A 387 41.52 4.18 10.12
CA ILE A 387 40.98 5.10 9.10
C ILE A 387 41.18 6.56 9.55
N ARG A 388 42.43 6.95 9.75
CA ARG A 388 42.90 8.35 9.67
C ARG A 388 44.27 8.36 9.01
N GLY A 389 44.25 8.45 7.68
CA GLY A 389 45.35 8.90 6.83
C GLY A 389 44.84 9.97 5.89
#